data_AF-A0AAD5NWV5-F1
#
_entry.id   AF-A0AAD5NWV5-F1
#
_cell.length_a   1.000
_cell.length_b   1.000
_cell.length_c   1.000
_cell.angle_alpha   90.00
_cell.angle_beta   90.00
_cell.angle_gamma   90.00
#
_symmetry.space_group_name_H-M   'P 1'
#
loop_
_entity.id
_entity.type
_entity.pdbx_description
1 polymer ?
#
loop_
_entity_poly.entity_id
_entity_poly.type
_entity_poly.pdbx_seq_one_letter_code
_entity_poly.pdbx_strand_id
1 'polypeptide(L)'
;MATTTGASFSINSSLTARASSLKLAALSNQGRSSTLSFRLRPQTARLRVSCAAKPETVEKVCQIVKKQLALSDDTAVTGESKFAALGADSLDTVEIVMGLEEEFGISVEEDSAQSILTVQDAADLIEELKEKDGA
;
A
#
# COMPACT_ATOMS: atom_id res chain seq x y z
N MET A 1 43.26 11.73 35.16
CA MET A 1 42.90 11.73 36.59
C MET A 1 41.64 12.58 36.71
N ALA A 2 40.49 11.95 37.06
CA ALA A 2 39.13 12.52 37.27
C ALA A 2 38.44 13.10 35.99
N THR A 3 37.15 12.97 35.69
CA THR A 3 35.92 12.83 36.51
C THR A 3 34.74 12.14 35.77
N THR A 4 34.00 11.37 36.57
CA THR A 4 32.61 10.83 36.54
C THR A 4 31.52 11.62 35.78
N THR A 5 30.68 10.94 34.98
CA THR A 5 29.33 10.35 35.29
C THR A 5 28.20 11.37 35.44
N GLY A 6 27.14 11.22 34.64
CA GLY A 6 25.86 11.90 34.86
C GLY A 6 24.81 11.56 33.78
N ALA A 7 24.19 10.38 33.87
CA ALA A 7 22.94 10.07 33.18
C ALA A 7 21.77 10.39 34.12
N SER A 8 20.80 11.17 33.65
CA SER A 8 19.54 11.41 34.36
C SER A 8 18.37 11.14 33.42
N PHE A 9 17.75 9.97 33.61
CA PHE A 9 16.47 9.62 33.01
C PHE A 9 15.37 9.98 33.99
N SER A 10 14.47 10.88 33.58
CA SER A 10 13.28 11.24 34.36
C SER A 10 12.20 10.18 34.19
N ILE A 11 11.99 9.42 35.26
CA ILE A 11 10.84 8.55 35.52
C ILE A 11 9.73 9.42 36.12
N ASN A 12 8.61 9.60 35.41
CA ASN A 12 7.41 10.18 36.01
C ASN A 12 6.42 9.05 36.36
N SER A 13 6.23 8.85 37.66
CA SER A 13 5.24 7.96 38.25
C SER A 13 3.86 8.60 38.22
N SER A 14 2.80 7.87 37.87
CA SER A 14 1.42 8.15 38.29
C SER A 14 0.51 6.98 37.96
N LEU A 15 0.54 5.99 38.86
CA LEU A 15 -0.46 4.93 38.98
C LEU A 15 -1.73 5.53 39.61
N THR A 16 -2.85 5.60 38.88
CA THR A 16 -4.18 5.79 39.48
C THR A 16 -5.22 4.95 38.75
N ALA A 17 -5.26 3.66 39.09
CA ALA A 17 -6.39 2.80 38.77
C ALA A 17 -7.61 3.20 39.62
N ARG A 18 -8.65 3.76 38.97
CA ARG A 18 -10.02 3.79 39.52
C ARG A 18 -10.93 2.99 38.59
N ALA A 19 -10.96 1.68 38.77
CA ALA A 19 -11.95 0.82 38.16
C ALA A 19 -13.17 0.71 39.09
N SER A 20 -14.23 1.40 38.68
CA SER A 20 -15.54 1.40 39.31
C SER A 20 -16.12 -0.01 39.38
N SER A 21 -16.61 -0.37 40.56
CA SER A 21 -17.36 -1.59 40.86
C SER A 21 -18.59 -1.76 39.97
N LEU A 22 -18.53 -2.71 39.04
CA LEU A 22 -19.70 -3.16 38.31
C LEU A 22 -20.28 -4.41 38.97
N LYS A 23 -21.43 -4.15 39.58
CA LYS A 23 -22.30 -5.04 40.34
C LYS A 23 -22.94 -6.06 39.38
N LEU A 24 -22.65 -7.34 39.58
CA LEU A 24 -23.36 -8.46 38.95
C LEU A 24 -24.74 -8.65 39.59
N ALA A 25 -25.78 -8.41 38.82
CA ALA A 25 -27.15 -8.85 39.06
C ALA A 25 -27.86 -8.85 37.68
N ALA A 26 -28.90 -9.62 37.38
CA ALA A 26 -29.41 -10.90 37.81
C ALA A 26 -30.51 -11.22 36.77
N LEU A 27 -30.77 -12.50 36.57
CA LEU A 27 -31.77 -13.12 35.71
C LEU A 27 -33.20 -12.54 35.86
N SER A 28 -33.96 -12.39 34.76
CA SER A 28 -35.45 -12.31 34.65
C SER A 28 -35.83 -11.43 33.44
N ASN A 29 -36.88 -11.63 32.62
CA ASN A 29 -37.84 -12.70 32.35
C ASN A 29 -38.51 -12.33 31.00
N GLN A 30 -38.87 -13.37 30.26
CA GLN A 30 -39.90 -13.47 29.23
C GLN A 30 -40.82 -12.25 28.97
N GLY A 31 -40.91 -11.82 27.70
CA GLY A 31 -42.13 -11.15 27.23
C GLY A 31 -42.06 -10.26 25.99
N ARG A 32 -42.63 -10.77 24.90
CA ARG A 32 -43.50 -10.07 23.92
C ARG A 32 -42.85 -9.07 22.94
N SER A 33 -42.78 -9.53 21.69
CA SER A 33 -43.30 -8.87 20.48
C SER A 33 -43.08 -7.36 20.32
N SER A 34 -42.23 -6.97 19.37
CA SER A 34 -42.64 -6.21 18.18
C SER A 34 -41.42 -5.58 17.48
N THR A 35 -41.21 -5.99 16.22
CA THR A 35 -40.68 -5.16 15.13
C THR A 35 -39.49 -4.24 15.45
N LEU A 36 -38.28 -4.80 15.45
CA LEU A 36 -37.09 -4.04 15.05
C LEU A 36 -36.30 -4.89 14.05
N SER A 37 -36.50 -4.53 12.79
CA SER A 37 -35.83 -5.07 11.62
C SER A 37 -34.32 -4.85 11.75
N PHE A 38 -33.60 -5.84 12.30
CA PHE A 38 -32.14 -5.88 12.15
C PHE A 38 -31.84 -6.34 10.72
N ARG A 39 -32.05 -5.42 9.77
CA ARG A 39 -31.62 -5.60 8.39
C ARG A 39 -30.11 -5.44 8.40
N LEU A 40 -29.38 -6.53 8.69
CA LEU A 40 -27.98 -6.63 8.32
C LEU A 40 -27.90 -6.27 6.84
N ARG A 41 -27.35 -5.10 6.52
CA ARG A 41 -26.87 -4.83 5.18
C ARG A 41 -25.60 -5.67 5.05
N PRO A 42 -25.57 -6.74 4.23
CA PRO A 42 -24.29 -7.24 3.77
C PRO A 42 -23.67 -6.08 3.00
N GLN A 43 -22.63 -5.47 3.57
CA GLN A 43 -21.75 -4.60 2.83
C GLN A 43 -21.09 -5.52 1.81
N THR A 44 -21.68 -5.61 0.62
CA THR A 44 -21.08 -6.26 -0.54
C THR A 44 -19.67 -5.71 -0.63
N ALA A 45 -18.68 -6.56 -0.35
CA ALA A 45 -17.29 -6.27 -0.66
C ALA A 45 -17.27 -5.94 -2.16
N ARG A 46 -17.16 -4.65 -2.48
CA ARG A 46 -16.83 -4.21 -3.82
C ARG A 46 -15.42 -4.74 -4.04
N LEU A 47 -15.32 -5.92 -4.66
CA LEU A 47 -14.11 -6.29 -5.37
C LEU A 47 -13.95 -5.25 -6.45
N ARG A 48 -13.19 -4.20 -6.11
CA ARG A 48 -12.74 -3.21 -7.06
C ARG A 48 -11.74 -3.98 -7.91
N VAL A 49 -12.21 -4.48 -9.05
CA VAL A 49 -11.35 -5.00 -10.09
C VAL A 49 -10.51 -3.81 -10.52
N SER A 50 -9.26 -3.78 -10.05
CA SER A 50 -8.24 -2.90 -10.59
C SER A 50 -8.16 -3.25 -12.07
N CYS A 51 -8.35 -2.26 -12.92
CA CYS A 51 -8.27 -2.40 -14.36
C CYS A 51 -6.91 -3.03 -14.67
N ALA A 52 -6.88 -4.32 -15.02
CA ALA A 52 -5.63 -4.99 -15.34
C ALA A 52 -5.12 -4.36 -16.65
N ALA A 53 -3.99 -3.65 -16.58
CA ALA A 53 -3.29 -3.17 -17.75
C ALA A 53 -3.14 -4.26 -18.81
N LYS A 54 -3.05 -3.84 -20.07
CA LYS A 54 -2.81 -4.77 -21.17
C LYS A 54 -1.56 -5.61 -20.87
N PRO A 55 -1.58 -6.94 -21.11
CA PRO A 55 -0.45 -7.81 -20.79
C PRO A 55 0.82 -7.38 -21.53
N GLU A 56 0.68 -6.83 -22.75
CA GLU A 56 1.78 -6.27 -23.53
C GLU A 56 2.47 -5.09 -22.82
N THR A 57 1.71 -4.25 -22.11
CA THR A 57 2.25 -3.11 -21.36
C THR A 57 3.01 -3.61 -20.14
N VAL A 58 2.46 -4.58 -19.40
CA VAL A 58 3.14 -5.19 -18.26
C VAL A 58 4.47 -5.83 -18.68
N GLU A 59 4.50 -6.55 -19.80
CA GLU A 59 5.73 -7.17 -20.34
C GLU A 59 6.79 -6.12 -20.68
N LYS A 60 6.40 -5.02 -21.32
CA LYS A 60 7.31 -3.90 -21.61
C LYS A 60 7.87 -3.26 -20.34
N VAL A 61 7.02 -3.00 -19.35
CA VAL A 61 7.45 -2.46 -18.05
C VAL A 61 8.45 -3.41 -17.40
N CYS A 62 8.17 -4.73 -17.38
CA CYS A 62 9.11 -5.72 -16.88
C CYS A 62 10.47 -5.67 -17.58
N GLN A 63 10.50 -5.49 -18.91
CA GLN A 63 11.75 -5.39 -19.67
C GLN A 63 12.57 -4.16 -19.30
N ILE A 64 11.92 -3.00 -19.16
CA ILE A 64 12.59 -1.74 -18.79
C ILE A 64 13.17 -1.86 -17.38
N VAL A 65 12.41 -2.43 -16.44
CA VAL A 65 12.86 -2.64 -15.06
C VAL A 65 14.06 -3.58 -15.00
N LYS A 66 14.03 -4.69 -15.76
CA LYS A 66 15.19 -5.60 -15.86
C LYS A 66 16.43 -4.90 -16.40
N LYS A 67 16.26 -4.03 -17.40
CA LYS A 67 17.35 -3.27 -18.02
C LYS A 67 17.96 -2.27 -17.05
N GLN A 68 17.15 -1.51 -16.31
CA GLN A 68 17.66 -0.49 -15.39
C GLN A 68 18.30 -1.10 -14.15
N LEU A 69 17.70 -2.15 -13.59
CA LEU A 69 18.25 -2.86 -12.43
C LEU A 69 19.34 -3.88 -12.80
N ALA A 70 19.75 -3.95 -14.07
CA ALA A 70 20.72 -4.93 -14.60
C ALA A 70 20.45 -6.37 -14.13
N LEU A 71 19.18 -6.76 -14.05
CA LEU A 71 18.77 -8.09 -13.61
C LEU A 71 19.04 -9.12 -14.71
N SER A 72 19.48 -10.30 -14.33
CA SER A 72 19.65 -11.41 -15.26
C SER A 72 18.32 -11.83 -15.88
N ASP A 73 18.34 -12.32 -17.12
CA ASP A 73 17.14 -12.77 -17.84
C ASP A 73 16.36 -13.84 -17.07
N ASP A 74 17.08 -14.67 -16.30
CA ASP A 74 16.55 -15.71 -15.41
C ASP A 74 15.73 -15.16 -14.23
N THR A 75 15.84 -13.87 -13.93
CA THR A 75 15.06 -13.23 -12.86
C THR A 75 13.60 -13.14 -13.28
N ALA A 76 12.73 -13.84 -12.56
CA ALA A 76 11.29 -13.77 -12.77
C ALA A 76 10.75 -12.44 -12.23
N VAL A 77 10.44 -11.52 -13.13
CA VAL A 77 9.74 -10.27 -12.83
C VAL A 77 8.29 -10.42 -13.29
N THR A 78 7.37 -10.34 -12.35
CA THR A 78 5.92 -10.44 -12.57
C THR A 78 5.22 -9.13 -12.22
N GLY A 79 3.97 -8.94 -12.66
CA GLY A 79 3.18 -7.75 -12.29
C GLY A 79 3.08 -7.54 -10.78
N GLU A 80 2.99 -8.62 -9.99
CA GLU A 80 2.93 -8.55 -8.52
C GLU A 80 4.29 -8.28 -7.85
N SER A 81 5.38 -8.26 -8.63
CA SER A 81 6.72 -7.98 -8.10
C SER A 81 6.81 -6.52 -7.67
N LYS A 82 7.33 -6.31 -6.46
CA LYS A 82 7.60 -4.97 -5.92
C LYS A 82 8.98 -4.50 -6.36
N PHE A 83 9.11 -3.22 -6.71
CA PHE A 83 10.41 -2.63 -7.06
C PHE A 83 11.44 -2.80 -5.95
N ALA A 84 11.05 -2.55 -4.69
CA ALA A 84 11.91 -2.77 -3.53
C ALA A 84 12.32 -4.25 -3.34
N ALA A 85 11.49 -5.21 -3.77
CA ALA A 85 11.84 -6.63 -3.69
C ALA A 85 12.81 -7.08 -4.80
N LEU A 86 12.82 -6.34 -5.91
CA LEU A 86 13.78 -6.50 -7.01
C LEU A 86 15.11 -5.79 -6.73
N GLY A 87 15.22 -5.09 -5.60
CA GLY A 87 16.43 -4.36 -5.21
C GLY A 87 16.52 -2.95 -5.76
N ALA A 88 15.43 -2.39 -6.30
CA ALA A 88 15.38 -0.99 -6.69
C ALA A 88 15.48 -0.09 -5.46
N ASP A 89 16.39 0.85 -5.49
CA ASP A 89 16.49 1.92 -4.51
C ASP A 89 15.65 3.16 -4.91
N SER A 90 15.73 4.23 -4.12
CA SER A 90 15.01 5.47 -4.39
C SER A 90 15.47 6.19 -5.66
N LEU A 91 16.73 6.02 -6.07
CA LEU A 91 17.28 6.59 -7.29
C LEU A 91 16.89 5.75 -8.51
N ASP A 92 16.99 4.42 -8.39
CA ASP A 92 16.57 3.47 -9.43
C ASP A 92 15.10 3.66 -9.79
N THR A 93 14.24 3.94 -8.80
CA THR A 93 12.82 4.19 -9.03
C THR A 93 12.60 5.43 -9.91
N VAL A 94 13.39 6.50 -9.72
CA VAL A 94 13.33 7.71 -10.57
C VAL A 94 13.81 7.40 -11.99
N GLU A 95 14.90 6.65 -12.14
CA GLU A 95 15.41 6.26 -13.46
C GLU A 95 14.43 5.36 -14.22
N ILE A 96 13.78 4.42 -13.53
CA ILE A 96 12.74 3.56 -14.11
C ILE A 96 11.57 4.41 -14.59
N VAL A 97 11.07 5.34 -13.77
CA VAL A 97 9.94 6.20 -14.13
C VAL A 97 10.27 7.07 -15.34
N MET A 98 11.46 7.68 -15.38
CA MET A 98 11.91 8.44 -16.54
C MET A 98 11.99 7.58 -17.82
N GLY A 99 12.48 6.34 -17.71
CA GLY A 99 12.52 5.41 -18.83
C GLY A 99 11.13 4.98 -19.31
N LEU A 100 10.16 4.87 -18.40
CA LEU A 100 8.76 4.59 -18.74
C LEU A 100 8.11 5.78 -19.45
N GLU A 101 8.34 7.01 -18.98
CA GLU A 101 7.87 8.23 -19.65
C GLU A 101 8.40 8.34 -21.07
N GLU A 102 9.70 8.08 -21.28
CA GLU A 102 10.33 8.15 -22.59
C GLU A 102 9.85 7.03 -23.54
N GLU A 103 9.73 5.79 -23.06
CA GLU A 103 9.30 4.65 -23.89
C GLU A 103 7.83 4.76 -24.31
N PHE A 104 6.95 5.21 -23.42
CA PHE A 104 5.52 5.30 -23.68
C PHE A 104 5.06 6.68 -24.14
N GLY A 105 5.93 7.70 -24.08
CA GLY A 105 5.63 9.08 -24.45
C GLY A 105 4.56 9.72 -23.56
N ILE A 106 4.55 9.37 -22.27
CA ILE A 106 3.59 9.87 -21.26
C ILE A 106 4.28 10.79 -20.26
N SER A 107 3.50 11.51 -19.46
CA SER A 107 4.01 12.28 -18.32
C SER A 107 3.39 11.76 -17.03
N VAL A 108 4.23 11.27 -16.13
CA VAL A 108 3.83 10.74 -14.82
C VAL A 108 4.14 11.79 -13.76
N GLU A 109 3.13 12.15 -12.97
CA GLU A 109 3.37 13.05 -11.83
C GLU A 109 4.24 12.39 -10.77
N GLU A 110 5.13 13.16 -10.13
CA GLU A 110 6.06 12.65 -9.10
C GLU A 110 5.33 11.96 -7.93
N ASP A 111 4.23 12.54 -7.44
CA ASP A 111 3.41 11.95 -6.38
C ASP A 111 2.82 10.58 -6.78
N SER A 112 2.42 10.45 -8.06
CA SER A 112 1.90 9.19 -8.60
C SER A 112 3.02 8.17 -8.72
N ALA A 113 4.19 8.58 -9.24
CA ALA A 113 5.40 7.77 -9.36
C ALA A 113 5.88 7.22 -8.01
N GLN A 114 5.90 8.04 -6.95
CA GLN A 114 6.27 7.61 -5.60
C GLN A 114 5.26 6.63 -4.99
N SER A 115 4.00 6.68 -5.43
CA SER A 115 2.95 5.76 -4.97
C SER A 115 2.99 4.40 -5.66
N ILE A 116 3.79 4.24 -6.72
CA ILE A 116 3.93 2.98 -7.45
C ILE A 116 4.79 2.01 -6.65
N LEU A 117 4.21 0.90 -6.19
CA LEU A 117 4.92 -0.11 -5.41
C LEU A 117 5.23 -1.37 -6.22
N THR A 118 4.36 -1.71 -7.17
CA THR A 118 4.47 -2.92 -7.99
C THR A 118 4.56 -2.60 -9.48
N VAL A 119 5.08 -3.57 -10.24
CA VAL A 119 5.11 -3.50 -11.71
C VAL A 119 3.70 -3.36 -12.29
N GLN A 120 2.72 -4.00 -11.68
CA GLN A 120 1.32 -3.89 -12.08
C GLN A 120 0.80 -2.46 -11.88
N ASP A 121 1.07 -1.83 -10.73
CA ASP A 121 0.66 -0.45 -10.47
C ASP A 121 1.23 0.51 -11.54
N ALA A 122 2.48 0.28 -11.96
CA ALA A 122 3.12 1.08 -13.01
C ALA A 122 2.41 0.90 -14.36
N ALA A 123 2.15 -0.35 -14.74
CA ALA A 123 1.48 -0.67 -16.00
C ALA A 123 0.05 -0.11 -16.05
N ASP A 124 -0.69 -0.19 -14.93
CA ASP A 124 -2.04 0.33 -14.81
C ASP A 124 -2.04 1.86 -14.97
N LEU A 125 -1.10 2.56 -14.32
CA LEU A 125 -0.94 4.01 -14.44
C LEU A 125 -0.60 4.44 -15.87
N ILE A 126 0.30 3.71 -16.55
CA ILE A 126 0.68 3.97 -17.94
C ILE A 126 -0.53 3.86 -18.87
N GLU A 127 -1.36 2.84 -18.70
CA GLU A 127 -2.56 2.67 -19.51
C GLU A 127 -3.58 3.78 -19.26
N GLU A 128 -3.78 4.20 -18.00
CA GLU A 128 -4.68 5.31 -17.65
C GLU A 128 -4.21 6.64 -18.27
N LEU A 129 -2.91 6.92 -18.24
CA LEU A 129 -2.33 8.12 -18.85
C LEU A 129 -2.40 8.07 -20.38
N LYS A 130 -2.13 6.91 -21.00
CA LYS A 130 -2.26 6.74 -22.46
C LYS A 130 -3.69 6.98 -22.95
N GLU A 131 -4.70 6.57 -22.18
CA GLU A 131 -6.10 6.86 -22.53
C GLU A 131 -6.43 8.35 -22.39
N LYS A 132 -5.76 9.06 -21.47
CA LYS A 132 -5.98 10.48 -21.20
C LYS A 132 -5.26 11.41 -22.18
N ASP A 133 -4.04 11.07 -22.60
CA ASP A 133 -3.27 11.81 -23.61
C ASP A 133 -3.74 11.54 -25.05
N GLY A 134 -4.43 10.41 -25.27
CA GLY A 134 -5.01 10.05 -26.57
C GLY A 134 -6.41 10.61 -26.85
N ALA A 135 -6.98 11.39 -25.93
CA ALA A 135 -8.35 11.95 -26.00
C ALA A 135 -8.37 13.43 -26.43
#